data_AF-A0A829HFU7-F1
#
_entry.id   AF-A0A829HFU7-F1
#
_cell.length_a   1.000
_cell.length_b   1.000
_cell.length_c   1.000
_cell.angle_alpha   90.00
_cell.angle_beta   90.00
_cell.angle_gamma   90.00
#
_symmetry.space_group_name_H-M   'P 1'
#
loop_
_entity.id
_entity.type
_entity.pdbx_description
1 polymer ?
#
loop_
_entity_poly.entity_id
_entity_poly.type
_entity_poly.pdbx_seq_one_letter_code
_entity_poly.pdbx_strand_id
1 'polypeptide(L)'
;MTEVVSAGAGIAAVIKSYGVFFIIVMALSFMFLAWMVVIMTRLPKTRREWVVSLISTAVGSIAGGAFVIQHFGLQEWSQNPYGAFALGGLYFLCGLQVWAIIRWTFNYINAREDSTILDVAKEVKDFKDKF
;
A
#
# COMPACT_ATOMS: atom_id res chain seq x y z
N MET A 1 -3.24 -52.22 5.72
CA MET A 1 -4.22 -51.10 5.74
C MET A 1 -3.76 -49.92 6.59
N THR A 2 -2.90 -50.10 7.60
CA THR A 2 -2.41 -49.02 8.49
C THR A 2 -1.26 -48.18 7.89
N GLU A 3 -0.38 -48.78 7.08
CA GLU A 3 0.78 -48.05 6.49
C GLU A 3 0.41 -47.11 5.33
N VAL A 4 -0.58 -47.48 4.51
CA VAL A 4 -1.11 -46.64 3.42
C VAL A 4 -1.82 -45.38 3.93
N VAL A 5 -2.44 -45.44 5.11
CA VAL A 5 -3.09 -44.28 5.76
C VAL A 5 -2.05 -43.31 6.34
N SER A 6 -0.92 -43.83 6.85
CA SER A 6 0.21 -43.01 7.32
C SER A 6 0.91 -42.27 6.18
N ALA A 7 1.13 -42.94 5.03
CA ALA A 7 1.70 -42.33 3.84
C ALA A 7 0.79 -41.23 3.25
N GLY A 8 -0.53 -41.45 3.22
CA GLY A 8 -1.50 -40.45 2.77
C GLY A 8 -1.59 -39.20 3.67
N ALA A 9 -1.45 -39.37 4.99
CA ALA A 9 -1.41 -38.26 5.94
C ALA A 9 -0.13 -37.42 5.81
N GLY A 10 1.03 -38.06 5.58
CA GLY A 10 2.30 -37.37 5.34
C GLY A 10 2.30 -36.56 4.05
N ILE A 11 1.74 -37.11 2.97
CA ILE A 11 1.64 -36.42 1.67
C ILE A 11 0.64 -35.25 1.75
N ALA A 12 -0.50 -35.42 2.43
CA ALA A 12 -1.47 -34.33 2.63
C ALA A 12 -0.93 -33.18 3.51
N ALA A 13 -0.13 -33.50 4.53
CA ALA A 13 0.54 -32.50 5.37
C ALA A 13 1.62 -31.74 4.60
N VAL A 14 2.37 -32.42 3.73
CA VAL A 14 3.37 -31.81 2.85
C VAL A 14 2.70 -30.93 1.78
N ILE A 15 1.60 -31.36 1.16
CA ILE A 15 0.86 -30.54 0.18
C ILE A 15 0.26 -29.29 0.86
N LYS A 16 -0.27 -29.41 2.08
CA LYS A 16 -0.71 -28.25 2.88
C LYS A 16 0.44 -27.32 3.27
N SER A 17 1.61 -27.87 3.62
CA SER A 17 2.77 -27.04 3.98
C SER A 17 3.36 -26.32 2.77
N TYR A 18 3.32 -26.91 1.57
CA TYR A 18 3.64 -26.21 0.33
C TYR A 18 2.67 -25.05 0.06
N GLY A 19 1.37 -25.24 0.29
CA GLY A 19 0.38 -24.17 0.17
C GLY A 19 0.63 -23.02 1.16
N VAL A 20 0.92 -23.33 2.43
CA VAL A 20 1.24 -22.32 3.46
C VAL A 20 2.59 -21.65 3.19
N PHE A 21 3.60 -22.39 2.75
CA PHE A 21 4.91 -21.84 2.36
C PHE A 21 4.77 -20.88 1.18
N PHE A 22 4.00 -21.25 0.15
CA PHE A 22 3.75 -20.38 -1.00
C PHE A 22 3.06 -19.08 -0.62
N ILE A 23 2.13 -19.15 0.35
CA ILE A 23 1.39 -17.99 0.84
C ILE A 23 2.26 -17.10 1.74
N ILE A 24 3.13 -17.68 2.58
CA ILE A 24 4.11 -16.93 3.35
C ILE A 24 5.10 -16.23 2.41
N VAL A 25 5.60 -16.93 1.39
CA VAL A 25 6.51 -16.35 0.39
C VAL A 25 5.82 -15.24 -0.41
N MET A 26 4.57 -15.44 -0.84
CA MET A 26 3.79 -14.39 -1.49
C MET A 26 3.60 -13.18 -0.56
N ALA A 27 3.14 -13.38 0.67
CA ALA A 27 2.90 -12.30 1.63
C ALA A 27 4.20 -11.50 1.91
N LEU A 28 5.32 -12.19 2.10
CA LEU A 28 6.64 -11.57 2.26
C LEU A 28 7.07 -10.82 0.99
N SER A 29 6.81 -11.36 -0.21
CA SER A 29 7.12 -10.68 -1.46
C SER A 29 6.27 -9.42 -1.66
N PHE A 30 4.99 -9.43 -1.30
CA PHE A 30 4.12 -8.26 -1.36
C PHE A 30 4.52 -7.20 -0.33
N MET A 31 4.85 -7.60 0.91
CA MET A 31 5.40 -6.71 1.93
C MET A 31 6.75 -6.11 1.49
N PHE A 32 7.61 -6.90 0.86
CA PHE A 32 8.89 -6.46 0.35
C PHE A 32 8.73 -5.49 -0.83
N LEU A 33 7.82 -5.76 -1.77
CA LEU A 33 7.51 -4.87 -2.89
C LEU A 33 6.88 -3.56 -2.41
N ALA A 34 5.96 -3.63 -1.45
CA ALA A 34 5.38 -2.49 -0.75
C ALA A 34 6.46 -1.61 -0.10
N TRP A 35 7.35 -2.23 0.66
CA TRP A 35 8.49 -1.57 1.31
C TRP A 35 9.48 -0.99 0.28
N MET A 36 9.75 -1.73 -0.80
CA MET A 36 10.59 -1.28 -1.91
C MET A 36 9.98 -0.08 -2.66
N VAL A 37 8.67 -0.04 -2.89
CA VAL A 37 7.99 1.10 -3.53
C VAL A 37 8.17 2.37 -2.69
N VAL A 38 8.06 2.26 -1.37
CA VAL A 38 8.27 3.38 -0.44
C VAL A 38 9.73 3.84 -0.42
N ILE A 39 10.69 2.93 -0.59
CA ILE A 39 12.11 3.26 -0.60
C ILE A 39 12.61 3.75 -1.97
N MET A 40 12.13 3.18 -3.07
CA MET A 40 12.65 3.45 -4.43
C MET A 40 12.18 4.78 -5.00
N THR A 41 11.19 5.40 -4.38
CA THR A 41 10.68 6.71 -4.77
C THR A 41 11.39 7.82 -3.98
N ARG A 42 12.69 8.04 -4.27
CA ARG A 42 13.51 9.22 -3.89
C ARG A 42 13.42 9.63 -2.40
N LEU A 43 14.43 9.32 -1.59
CA LEU A 43 14.58 9.78 -0.19
C LEU A 43 14.04 11.21 0.02
N PRO A 44 13.05 11.43 0.91
CA PRO A 44 12.48 12.76 1.15
C PRO A 44 13.56 13.72 1.61
N LYS A 45 13.42 15.00 1.21
CA LYS A 45 14.46 16.01 1.45
C LYS A 45 14.63 16.27 2.95
N THR A 46 13.58 16.07 3.74
CA THR A 46 13.60 16.28 5.19
C THR A 46 12.94 15.16 5.98
N ARG A 47 13.38 14.97 7.24
CA ARG A 47 12.80 13.97 8.16
C ARG A 47 11.33 14.29 8.50
N ARG A 48 10.94 15.56 8.48
CA ARG A 48 9.55 16.00 8.75
C ARG A 48 8.61 15.57 7.63
N GLU A 49 8.99 15.79 6.37
CA GLU A 49 8.24 15.32 5.20
C GLU A 49 8.02 13.81 5.23
N TRP A 50 9.06 13.07 5.61
CA TRP A 50 8.98 11.61 5.75
C TRP A 50 7.92 11.19 6.77
N VAL A 51 7.96 11.75 7.99
CA VAL A 51 6.99 11.42 9.05
C VAL A 51 5.56 11.76 8.62
N VAL A 52 5.34 12.95 8.03
CA VAL A 52 4.01 13.36 7.55
C VAL A 52 3.51 12.41 6.46
N SER A 53 4.37 12.05 5.50
CA SER A 53 4.01 11.10 4.45
C SER A 53 3.66 9.72 5.00
N LEU A 54 4.34 9.24 6.05
CA LEU A 54 4.02 7.94 6.67
C LEU A 54 2.72 7.96 7.46
N ILE A 55 2.49 8.99 8.28
CA ILE A 55 1.25 9.10 9.08
C ILE A 55 0.05 9.20 8.15
N SER A 56 0.13 10.04 7.12
CA SER A 56 -0.94 10.18 6.14
C SER A 56 -1.19 8.93 5.31
N THR A 57 -0.14 8.16 4.99
CA THR A 57 -0.29 6.82 4.37
C THR A 57 -1.02 5.88 5.30
N ALA A 58 -0.66 5.84 6.59
CA ALA A 58 -1.33 5.00 7.56
C ALA A 58 -2.81 5.36 7.72
N VAL A 59 -3.13 6.65 7.83
CA VAL A 59 -4.50 7.15 7.89
C VAL A 59 -5.26 6.84 6.59
N GLY A 60 -4.63 7.05 5.44
CA GLY A 60 -5.18 6.75 4.11
C GLY A 60 -5.46 5.27 3.91
N SER A 61 -4.57 4.40 4.38
CA SER A 61 -4.78 2.96 4.38
C SER A 61 -6.02 2.59 5.17
N ILE A 62 -6.15 3.07 6.42
CA ILE A 62 -7.26 2.73 7.30
C ILE A 62 -8.58 3.27 6.76
N ALA A 63 -8.67 4.57 6.47
CA ALA A 63 -9.90 5.22 6.04
C ALA A 63 -10.30 4.78 4.62
N GLY A 64 -9.34 4.74 3.69
CA GLY A 64 -9.55 4.33 2.30
C GLY A 64 -9.87 2.83 2.19
N GLY A 65 -9.13 1.99 2.92
CA GLY A 65 -9.39 0.56 2.97
C GLY A 65 -10.75 0.24 3.57
N ALA A 66 -11.13 0.89 4.67
CA ALA A 66 -12.46 0.72 5.29
C ALA A 66 -13.58 1.14 4.33
N PHE A 67 -13.43 2.26 3.63
CA PHE A 67 -14.40 2.73 2.65
C PHE A 67 -14.58 1.72 1.51
N VAL A 68 -13.50 1.22 0.92
CA VAL A 68 -13.56 0.25 -0.19
C VAL A 68 -14.18 -1.07 0.28
N ILE A 69 -13.83 -1.55 1.47
CA ILE A 69 -14.41 -2.79 2.02
C ILE A 69 -15.91 -2.64 2.27
N GLN A 70 -16.34 -1.49 2.80
CA GLN A 70 -17.76 -1.21 3.02
C GLN A 70 -18.52 -1.03 1.70
N HIS A 71 -17.92 -0.38 0.70
CA HIS A 71 -18.55 -0.14 -0.60
C HIS A 71 -18.78 -1.43 -1.39
N PHE A 72 -17.81 -2.36 -1.37
CA PHE A 72 -17.88 -3.62 -2.10
C PHE A 72 -18.38 -4.81 -1.27
N GLY A 73 -18.73 -4.61 0.01
CA GLY A 73 -19.26 -5.67 0.88
C GLY A 73 -18.26 -6.79 1.19
N LEU A 74 -16.95 -6.49 1.19
CA LEU A 74 -15.87 -7.48 1.31
C LEU A 74 -15.65 -7.97 2.76
N GLN A 75 -16.58 -7.72 3.67
CA GLN A 75 -16.45 -8.03 5.11
C GLN A 75 -16.38 -9.54 5.36
N GLU A 76 -17.09 -10.34 4.56
CA GLU A 76 -17.11 -11.81 4.68
C GLU A 76 -15.73 -12.43 4.40
N TRP A 77 -14.89 -11.76 3.61
CA TRP A 77 -13.53 -12.24 3.33
C TRP A 77 -12.65 -12.28 4.59
N SER A 78 -13.02 -11.55 5.65
CA SER A 78 -12.30 -11.61 6.93
C SER A 78 -12.42 -12.96 7.65
N GLN A 79 -13.46 -13.75 7.34
CA GLN A 79 -13.70 -15.04 8.00
C GLN A 79 -12.76 -16.14 7.53
N ASN A 80 -12.15 -15.98 6.34
CA ASN A 80 -11.15 -16.89 5.81
C ASN A 80 -9.75 -16.28 6.02
N PRO A 81 -8.76 -17.00 6.59
CA PRO A 81 -7.40 -16.48 6.74
C PRO A 81 -6.82 -15.91 5.45
N TYR A 82 -7.10 -16.52 4.29
CA TYR A 82 -6.62 -16.00 2.99
C TYR A 82 -7.33 -14.72 2.55
N GLY A 83 -8.62 -14.60 2.83
CA GLY A 83 -9.37 -13.38 2.57
C GLY A 83 -8.96 -12.25 3.51
N ALA A 84 -8.64 -12.55 4.76
CA ALA A 84 -8.10 -11.58 5.72
C ALA A 84 -6.75 -10.99 5.25
N PHE A 85 -5.85 -11.81 4.69
CA PHE A 85 -4.61 -11.31 4.09
C PHE A 85 -4.86 -10.45 2.84
N ALA A 86 -5.82 -10.83 1.99
CA ALA A 86 -6.20 -10.03 0.82
C ALA A 86 -6.78 -8.67 1.21
N LEU A 87 -7.62 -8.63 2.26
CA LEU A 87 -8.11 -7.37 2.84
C LEU A 87 -6.97 -6.52 3.38
N GLY A 88 -6.00 -7.11 4.09
CA GLY A 88 -4.80 -6.41 4.56
C GLY A 88 -3.99 -5.78 3.41
N GLY A 89 -3.83 -6.50 2.29
CA GLY A 89 -3.23 -5.97 1.07
C GLY A 89 -4.02 -4.81 0.46
N LEU A 90 -5.35 -4.89 0.49
CA LEU A 90 -6.24 -3.84 0.02
C LEU A 90 -6.12 -2.56 0.86
N TYR A 91 -6.10 -2.66 2.19
CA TYR A 91 -5.82 -1.53 3.08
C TYR A 91 -4.50 -0.86 2.71
N PHE A 92 -3.44 -1.64 2.51
CA PHE A 92 -2.13 -1.10 2.16
C PHE A 92 -2.12 -0.43 0.77
N LEU A 93 -2.78 -1.05 -0.21
CA LEU A 93 -2.91 -0.48 -1.55
C LEU A 93 -3.57 0.90 -1.49
N CYS A 94 -4.65 1.08 -0.72
CA CYS A 94 -5.35 2.36 -0.55
C CYS A 94 -4.50 3.47 0.11
N GLY A 95 -3.49 3.11 0.92
CA GLY A 95 -2.56 4.08 1.49
C GLY A 95 -1.54 4.60 0.49
N LEU A 96 -1.12 3.76 -0.47
CA LEU A 96 -0.08 4.13 -1.43
C LEU A 96 -0.49 5.27 -2.37
N GLN A 97 -1.77 5.38 -2.74
CA GLN A 97 -2.24 6.52 -3.55
C GLN A 97 -2.18 7.81 -2.73
N VAL A 98 -2.56 7.77 -1.44
CA VAL A 98 -2.45 8.92 -0.54
C VAL A 98 -0.99 9.34 -0.36
N TRP A 99 -0.09 8.36 -0.22
CA TRP A 99 1.35 8.58 -0.16
C TRP A 99 1.88 9.32 -1.41
N ALA A 100 1.49 8.87 -2.61
CA ALA A 100 1.91 9.48 -3.86
C ALA A 100 1.42 10.94 -4.00
N ILE A 101 0.17 11.21 -3.63
CA ILE A 101 -0.41 12.57 -3.65
C ILE A 101 0.37 13.50 -2.74
N ILE A 102 0.64 13.09 -1.50
CA ILE A 102 1.36 13.94 -0.53
C ILE A 102 2.79 14.20 -0.96
N ARG A 103 3.43 13.23 -1.62
CA ARG A 103 4.76 13.41 -2.22
C ARG A 103 4.74 14.39 -3.38
N TRP A 104 3.74 14.34 -4.24
CA TRP A 104 3.58 15.36 -5.28
C TRP A 104 3.34 16.74 -4.68
N THR A 105 2.54 16.85 -3.62
CA THR A 105 2.32 18.11 -2.90
C THR A 105 3.61 18.67 -2.32
N PHE A 106 4.41 17.85 -1.61
CA PHE A 106 5.70 18.31 -1.08
C PHE A 106 6.70 18.65 -2.18
N ASN A 107 6.72 17.90 -3.29
CA ASN A 107 7.57 18.24 -4.43
C ASN A 107 7.16 19.59 -5.06
N TYR A 108 5.85 19.86 -5.14
CA TYR A 108 5.31 21.12 -5.64
C TYR A 108 5.67 22.30 -4.71
N ILE A 109 5.55 22.12 -3.40
CA ILE A 109 5.89 23.13 -2.38
C ILE A 109 7.40 23.41 -2.39
N ASN A 110 8.22 22.36 -2.37
CA ASN A 110 9.69 22.50 -2.36
C ASN A 110 10.25 23.09 -3.67
N ALA A 111 9.51 23.00 -4.78
CA ALA A 111 9.89 23.66 -6.03
C ALA A 111 9.59 25.18 -6.01
N ARG A 112 8.77 25.65 -5.05
CA ARG A 112 8.27 27.01 -4.94
C ARG A 112 8.50 27.65 -3.57
N GLU A 113 9.42 27.08 -2.77
CA GLU A 113 9.66 27.48 -1.39
C GLU A 113 10.09 28.96 -1.27
N ASP A 114 10.82 29.47 -2.27
CA ASP A 114 11.25 30.88 -2.36
C ASP A 114 10.31 31.76 -3.22
N SER A 115 9.21 31.19 -3.75
CA SER A 115 8.27 31.90 -4.62
C SER A 115 7.20 32.61 -3.80
N THR A 116 6.86 33.85 -4.17
CA THR A 116 5.74 34.53 -3.51
C THR A 116 4.42 33.94 -4.01
N ILE A 117 3.35 33.93 -3.20
CA ILE A 117 1.99 33.50 -3.61
C ILE A 117 1.53 34.14 -4.94
N LEU A 118 1.98 35.37 -5.21
CA LEU A 118 1.71 36.10 -6.45
C LEU A 118 2.41 35.49 -7.68
N ASP A 119 3.59 34.89 -7.52
CA ASP A 119 4.32 34.23 -8.60
C ASP A 119 3.64 32.91 -8.97
N VAL A 120 3.18 32.16 -7.97
CA VAL A 120 2.40 30.94 -8.17
C VAL A 120 1.06 31.23 -8.86
N ALA A 121 0.39 32.32 -8.48
CA ALA A 121 -0.87 32.74 -9.11
C ALA A 121 -0.69 33.17 -10.57
N LYS A 122 0.42 33.85 -10.89
CA LYS A 122 0.78 34.19 -12.28
C LYS A 122 1.08 32.94 -13.10
N GLU A 123 1.82 31.99 -12.55
CA GLU A 123 2.14 30.73 -13.23
C GLU A 123 0.88 29.92 -13.56
N VAL A 124 -0.07 29.81 -12.62
CA VAL A 124 -1.35 29.12 -12.85
C VAL A 124 -2.20 29.84 -13.92
N LYS A 125 -2.18 31.18 -13.91
CA LYS A 125 -2.88 31.98 -14.93
C LYS A 125 -2.26 31.82 -16.31
N ASP A 126 -0.93 31.90 -16.42
CA ASP A 126 -0.21 31.70 -17.67
C ASP A 126 -0.37 30.27 -18.21
N PHE A 127 -0.45 29.27 -17.33
CA PHE A 127 -0.73 27.88 -17.72
C PHE A 127 -2.16 27.71 -18.23
N LYS A 128 -3.13 28.38 -17.60
CA LYS A 128 -4.53 28.43 -18.06
C LYS A 128 -4.67 29.16 -19.39
N ASP A 129 -3.93 30.24 -19.62
CA ASP A 129 -4.04 31.03 -20.85
C ASP A 129 -3.32 30.36 -22.05
N LYS A 130 -2.47 29.35 -21.78
CA LYS A 130 -1.79 28.52 -22.81
C LYS A 130 -2.56 27.27 -23.24
N PHE A 131 -3.65 26.91 -22.54
CA PHE A 131 -4.49 25.75 -22.82
C PHE A 131 -5.93 26.18 -23.13
#